data_AF-M0QQ37-F1
#
_entry.id   AF-M0QQ37-F1
#
_cell.length_a   1.000
_cell.length_b   1.000
_cell.length_c   1.000
_cell.angle_alpha   90.00
_cell.angle_beta   90.00
_cell.angle_gamma   90.00
#
_symmetry.space_group_name_H-M   'P 1'
#
loop_
_entity.id
_entity.type
_entity.pdbx_description
1 polymer ?
#
loop_
_entity_poly.entity_id
_entity_poly.type
_entity_poly.pdbx_seq_one_letter_code
_entity_poly.pdbx_strand_id
1 'polypeptide(L)'
;MPGQLLSVEVTPRRIWQATHVVATVAIPWVLAVYFLQADKRTITASAHLVADFHTKAAIAAGVLLASSVLLRCFGRSVAATIPFALMWAAALAFSISQVRAYSGRFFCESEFCIPDFGLLITAVPFAVVVSAAVIGSAAIAHWTTRL
;
A
#
# COMPACT_ATOMS: atom_id res chain seq x y z
N MET A 1 -27.80 -36.63 19.30
CA MET A 1 -26.51 -35.94 19.49
C MET A 1 -26.68 -34.51 18.99
N PRO A 2 -26.61 -33.47 19.83
CA PRO A 2 -26.86 -32.11 19.41
C PRO A 2 -25.64 -31.59 18.64
N GLY A 3 -25.90 -30.97 17.48
CA GLY A 3 -24.88 -30.35 16.65
C GLY A 3 -24.25 -29.17 17.36
N GLN A 4 -22.94 -29.23 17.56
CA GLN A 4 -22.14 -28.06 17.91
C GLN A 4 -22.13 -27.11 16.70
N LEU A 5 -22.98 -26.08 16.76
CA LEU A 5 -22.75 -24.85 16.02
C LEU A 5 -21.39 -24.31 16.50
N LEU A 6 -20.36 -24.47 15.68
CA LEU A 6 -19.10 -23.75 15.81
C LEU A 6 -19.40 -22.25 15.63
N SER A 7 -19.73 -21.56 16.73
CA SER A 7 -19.66 -20.11 16.76
C SER A 7 -18.18 -19.76 16.52
N VAL A 8 -17.85 -19.31 15.31
CA VAL A 8 -16.52 -18.79 14.99
C VAL A 8 -16.32 -17.54 15.85
N GLU A 9 -15.69 -17.70 17.02
CA GLU A 9 -15.35 -16.58 17.88
C GLU A 9 -14.28 -15.76 17.15
N VAL A 10 -14.70 -14.67 16.51
CA VAL A 10 -13.80 -13.78 15.78
C VAL A 10 -13.03 -12.98 16.82
N THR A 11 -11.85 -13.47 17.18
CA THR A 11 -10.96 -12.73 18.10
C THR A 11 -10.62 -11.34 17.51
N PRO A 12 -10.52 -10.27 18.34
CA PRO A 12 -10.10 -8.93 17.89
C PRO A 12 -8.81 -8.94 17.07
N ARG A 13 -7.93 -9.91 17.37
CA ARG A 13 -6.70 -10.18 16.64
C ARG A 13 -6.93 -10.61 15.18
N ARG A 14 -7.92 -11.48 14.90
CA ARG A 14 -8.26 -11.88 13.52
C ARG A 14 -8.86 -10.73 12.73
N ILE A 15 -9.69 -9.90 13.38
CA ILE A 15 -10.26 -8.70 12.77
C ILE A 15 -9.14 -7.75 12.35
N TRP A 16 -8.21 -7.42 13.26
CA TRP A 16 -7.05 -6.59 12.93
C TRP A 16 -6.29 -7.11 11.71
N GLN A 17 -5.98 -8.40 11.68
CA GLN A 17 -5.22 -9.00 10.58
C GLN A 17 -5.95 -8.91 9.25
N ALA A 18 -7.24 -9.24 9.24
CA ALA A 18 -8.07 -9.10 8.06
C ALA A 18 -8.10 -7.63 7.60
N THR A 19 -8.28 -6.68 8.52
CA THR A 19 -8.26 -5.25 8.23
C THR A 19 -6.91 -4.80 7.66
N HIS A 20 -5.78 -5.26 8.21
CA HIS A 20 -4.46 -4.92 7.70
C HIS A 20 -4.24 -5.44 6.28
N VAL A 21 -4.68 -6.68 6.00
CA VAL A 21 -4.61 -7.30 4.67
C VAL A 21 -5.49 -6.54 3.68
N VAL A 22 -6.74 -6.26 4.04
CA VAL A 22 -7.68 -5.50 3.22
C VAL A 22 -7.12 -4.10 2.93
N ALA A 23 -6.61 -3.40 3.95
CA ALA A 23 -6.00 -2.08 3.79
C ALA A 23 -4.78 -2.11 2.86
N THR A 24 -3.92 -3.13 3.00
CA THR A 24 -2.73 -3.32 2.15
C THR A 24 -3.09 -3.45 0.67
N VAL A 25 -4.23 -4.09 0.34
CA VAL A 25 -4.69 -4.24 -1.04
C VAL A 25 -5.48 -3.01 -1.49
N ALA A 26 -6.43 -2.54 -0.69
CA ALA A 26 -7.35 -1.49 -1.08
C ALA A 26 -6.67 -0.13 -1.26
N ILE A 27 -5.73 0.23 -0.40
CA ILE A 27 -5.08 1.55 -0.42
C ILE A 27 -4.35 1.81 -1.76
N PRO A 28 -3.50 0.90 -2.28
CA PRO A 28 -2.89 1.07 -3.60
C PRO A 28 -3.91 1.25 -4.74
N TRP A 29 -5.03 0.53 -4.70
CA TRP A 29 -6.08 0.65 -5.73
C TRP A 29 -6.85 1.97 -5.63
N VAL A 30 -7.17 2.43 -4.43
CA VAL A 30 -7.79 3.75 -4.22
C VAL A 30 -6.89 4.85 -4.77
N LEU A 31 -5.58 4.77 -4.52
CA LEU A 31 -4.61 5.70 -5.07
C LEU A 31 -4.53 5.60 -6.60
N ALA A 32 -4.52 4.40 -7.17
CA ALA A 32 -4.52 4.20 -8.62
C ALA A 32 -5.77 4.80 -9.28
N VAL A 33 -6.97 4.60 -8.71
CA VAL A 33 -8.22 5.20 -9.20
C VAL A 33 -8.18 6.72 -9.08
N TYR A 34 -7.70 7.25 -7.95
CA TYR A 34 -7.52 8.69 -7.76
C TYR A 34 -6.65 9.30 -8.86
N PHE A 35 -5.52 8.66 -9.19
CA PHE A 35 -4.66 9.09 -10.26
C PHE A 35 -5.32 9.07 -11.64
N LEU A 36 -6.16 8.06 -11.93
CA LEU A 36 -6.86 7.94 -13.21
C LEU A 36 -7.98 8.97 -13.38
N GLN A 37 -8.59 9.43 -12.29
CA GLN A 37 -9.69 10.40 -12.31
C GLN A 37 -9.25 11.86 -12.21
N ALA A 38 -8.01 12.13 -11.84
CA ALA A 38 -7.51 13.48 -11.66
C ALA A 38 -7.40 14.26 -12.98
N ASP A 39 -7.88 15.51 -12.99
CA ASP A 39 -7.84 16.39 -14.16
C ASP A 39 -6.43 17.01 -14.31
N LYS A 40 -5.73 16.69 -15.40
CA LYS A 40 -4.30 16.97 -15.63
C LYS A 40 -4.08 17.90 -16.83
N ARG A 41 -4.83 19.00 -16.89
CA ARG A 41 -4.79 19.89 -18.08
C ARG A 41 -3.52 20.72 -18.20
N THR A 42 -2.71 20.82 -17.15
CA THR A 42 -1.45 21.59 -17.16
C THR A 42 -0.34 20.85 -16.44
N ILE A 43 0.91 21.06 -16.86
CA ILE A 43 2.12 20.44 -16.27
C ILE A 43 2.27 20.78 -14.79
N THR A 44 1.95 22.01 -14.40
CA THR A 44 1.95 22.44 -13.00
C THR A 44 0.88 21.73 -12.18
N ALA A 45 -0.33 21.53 -12.73
CA ALA A 45 -1.38 20.76 -12.07
C ALA A 45 -0.97 19.29 -11.90
N SER A 46 -0.34 18.70 -12.91
CA SER A 46 0.21 17.34 -12.86
C SER A 46 1.31 17.20 -11.78
N ALA A 47 2.23 18.16 -11.69
CA ALA A 47 3.27 18.17 -10.66
C ALA A 47 2.68 18.25 -9.23
N HIS A 48 1.70 19.13 -9.01
CA HIS A 48 0.99 19.23 -7.73
C HIS A 48 0.22 17.95 -7.41
N LEU A 49 -0.40 17.32 -8.41
CA LEU A 49 -1.07 16.04 -8.25
C LEU A 49 -0.10 14.94 -7.80
N VAL A 50 1.13 14.93 -8.31
CA VAL A 50 2.17 13.97 -7.90
C VAL A 50 2.60 14.18 -6.46
N ALA A 51 2.81 15.43 -6.06
CA ALA A 51 3.11 15.76 -4.67
C ALA A 51 1.97 15.32 -3.74
N ASP A 52 0.71 15.58 -4.11
CA ASP A 52 -0.47 15.18 -3.32
C ASP A 52 -0.62 13.64 -3.26
N PHE A 53 -0.46 12.96 -4.39
CA PHE A 53 -0.50 11.50 -4.46
C PHE A 53 0.54 10.87 -3.52
N HIS A 54 1.79 11.30 -3.61
CA HIS A 54 2.85 10.76 -2.78
C HIS A 54 2.74 11.19 -1.31
N THR A 55 2.12 12.33 -1.02
CA THR A 55 1.78 12.70 0.36
C THR A 55 0.79 11.70 0.95
N LYS A 56 -0.29 11.38 0.23
CA LYS A 56 -1.28 10.37 0.64
C LYS A 56 -0.64 8.98 0.75
N ALA A 57 0.20 8.60 -0.21
CA ALA A 57 0.93 7.34 -0.19
C ALA A 57 1.89 7.23 1.00
N ALA A 58 2.60 8.31 1.35
CA ALA A 58 3.48 8.37 2.52
C ALA A 58 2.69 8.18 3.82
N ILE A 59 1.55 8.87 3.98
CA ILE A 59 0.68 8.71 5.15
C ILE A 59 0.23 7.25 5.26
N ALA A 60 -0.27 6.67 4.17
CA ALA A 60 -0.76 5.30 4.18
C ALA A 60 0.34 4.27 4.45
N ALA A 61 1.50 4.42 3.83
CA ALA A 61 2.67 3.57 4.08
C ALA A 61 3.14 3.68 5.54
N GLY A 62 3.13 4.89 6.12
CA GLY A 62 3.46 5.11 7.53
C GLY A 62 2.50 4.38 8.49
N VAL A 63 1.19 4.47 8.24
CA VAL A 63 0.18 3.76 9.05
C VAL A 63 0.35 2.23 8.93
N LEU A 64 0.60 1.71 7.73
CA LEU A 64 0.77 0.28 7.50
C LEU A 64 2.11 -0.25 8.04
N LEU A 65 3.16 0.56 7.99
CA LEU A 65 4.43 0.29 8.67
C LEU A 65 4.22 0.18 10.19
N ALA A 66 3.57 1.18 10.80
CA ALA A 66 3.25 1.17 12.23
C ALA A 66 2.40 -0.05 12.60
N SER A 67 1.39 -0.39 11.80
CA SER A 67 0.60 -1.60 12.01
C SER A 67 1.44 -2.88 11.90
N SER A 68 2.40 -2.94 10.97
CA SER A 68 3.31 -4.10 10.83
C SER A 68 4.22 -4.26 12.05
N VAL A 69 4.73 -3.14 12.57
CA VAL A 69 5.56 -3.10 13.79
C VAL A 69 4.74 -3.48 15.02
N LEU A 70 3.53 -2.96 15.18
CA LEU A 70 2.64 -3.34 16.28
C LEU A 70 2.33 -4.84 16.25
N LEU A 71 2.03 -5.40 15.07
CA LEU A 71 1.84 -6.85 14.91
C LEU A 71 3.08 -7.66 15.35
N ARG A 72 4.28 -7.12 15.16
CA ARG A 72 5.52 -7.72 15.66
C ARG A 72 5.63 -7.62 17.18
N CYS A 73 5.36 -6.45 17.76
CA CYS A 73 5.38 -6.24 19.22
C CYS A 73 4.40 -7.16 19.95
N PHE A 74 3.25 -7.47 19.36
CA PHE A 74 2.26 -8.42 19.90
C PHE A 74 2.53 -9.90 19.53
N GLY A 75 3.79 -10.25 19.24
CA GLY A 75 4.26 -11.64 19.22
C GLY A 75 3.95 -12.44 17.95
N ARG A 76 3.84 -11.82 16.76
CA ARG A 76 3.79 -12.58 15.49
C ARG A 76 5.18 -13.07 15.04
N SER A 77 5.16 -14.13 14.23
CA SER A 77 6.38 -14.71 13.66
C SER A 77 7.12 -13.69 12.79
N VAL A 78 8.45 -13.72 12.90
CA VAL A 78 9.39 -12.84 12.19
C VAL A 78 9.13 -12.87 10.68
N ALA A 79 8.91 -14.08 10.14
CA ALA A 79 8.69 -14.32 8.72
C ALA A 79 7.43 -13.63 8.17
N ALA A 80 6.42 -13.43 9.00
CA ALA A 80 5.15 -12.85 8.56
C ALA A 80 5.11 -11.31 8.66
N THR A 81 6.01 -10.67 9.41
CA THR A 81 5.93 -9.22 9.68
C THR A 81 7.09 -8.42 9.09
N ILE A 82 8.29 -8.99 8.99
CA ILE A 82 9.46 -8.29 8.44
C ILE A 82 9.27 -7.91 6.96
N PRO A 83 8.80 -8.80 6.06
CA PRO A 83 8.63 -8.44 4.65
C PRO A 83 7.69 -7.25 4.44
N PHE A 84 6.57 -7.21 5.18
CA PHE A 84 5.63 -6.09 5.14
C PHE A 84 6.26 -4.81 5.68
N ALA A 85 6.97 -4.87 6.81
CA ALA A 85 7.63 -3.68 7.36
C ALA A 85 8.68 -3.11 6.38
N LEU A 86 9.50 -3.96 5.75
CA LEU A 86 10.48 -3.52 4.75
C LEU A 86 9.81 -2.90 3.52
N MET A 87 8.77 -3.54 3.00
CA MET A 87 8.00 -3.03 1.86
C MET A 87 7.40 -1.64 2.16
N TRP A 88 6.77 -1.47 3.33
CA TRP A 88 6.18 -0.18 3.71
C TRP A 88 7.22 0.88 4.02
N ALA A 89 8.36 0.53 4.60
CA ALA A 89 9.48 1.46 4.80
C ALA A 89 10.05 1.96 3.46
N ALA A 90 10.22 1.07 2.48
CA ALA A 90 10.65 1.44 1.13
C ALA A 90 9.63 2.33 0.43
N ALA A 91 8.34 1.98 0.50
CA ALA A 91 7.26 2.78 -0.07
C ALA A 91 7.16 4.18 0.57
N LEU A 92 7.37 4.27 1.88
CA LEU A 92 7.42 5.55 2.60
C LEU A 92 8.60 6.40 2.16
N ALA A 93 9.81 5.83 2.13
CA ALA A 93 11.02 6.53 1.72
C ALA A 93 10.91 7.05 0.28
N PHE A 94 10.43 6.21 -0.63
CA PHE A 94 10.16 6.60 -2.01
C PHE A 94 9.12 7.71 -2.09
N SER A 95 8.01 7.60 -1.35
CA SER A 95 6.97 8.63 -1.39
C SER A 95 7.46 9.98 -0.84
N ILE A 96 8.25 10.00 0.23
CA ILE A 96 8.84 11.24 0.77
C ILE A 96 9.81 11.88 -0.23
N SER A 97 10.63 11.08 -0.93
CA SER A 97 11.55 11.64 -1.93
C SER A 97 10.80 12.26 -3.10
N GLN A 98 9.73 11.62 -3.56
CA GLN A 98 8.85 12.17 -4.60
C GLN A 98 8.12 13.43 -4.12
N VAL A 99 7.60 13.48 -2.90
CA VAL A 99 7.01 14.73 -2.36
C VAL A 99 8.02 15.86 -2.41
N ARG A 100 9.26 15.65 -1.94
CA ARG A 100 10.30 16.71 -1.95
C ARG A 100 10.68 17.17 -3.36
N ALA A 101 10.81 16.23 -4.28
CA ALA A 101 11.11 16.55 -5.67
C ALA A 101 9.95 17.32 -6.32
N TYR A 102 8.71 17.04 -5.90
CA TYR A 102 7.52 17.55 -6.57
C TYR A 102 6.77 18.72 -5.89
N SER A 103 7.05 19.01 -4.62
CA SER A 103 6.43 20.10 -3.85
C SER A 103 7.14 21.46 -3.96
N GLY A 104 8.30 21.50 -4.63
CA GLY A 104 9.13 22.70 -4.79
C GLY A 104 8.90 23.48 -6.09
N ARG A 105 9.86 24.33 -6.48
CA ARG A 105 9.88 24.93 -7.83
C ARG A 105 10.24 23.86 -8.84
N PHE A 106 9.24 23.30 -9.49
CA PHE A 106 9.45 22.40 -10.62
C PHE A 106 10.09 23.15 -11.78
N PHE A 107 11.32 22.77 -12.12
CA PHE A 107 11.97 23.18 -13.37
C PHE A 107 11.93 21.98 -14.34
N CYS A 108 10.83 21.84 -15.08
CA CYS A 108 10.85 20.99 -16.27
C CYS A 108 11.45 21.81 -17.42
N GLU A 109 12.76 21.69 -17.64
CA GLU A 109 13.44 22.38 -18.76
C GLU A 109 13.22 21.70 -20.12
N SER A 110 12.61 20.51 -20.16
CA SER A 110 12.36 19.78 -21.41
C SER A 110 10.88 19.44 -21.61
N GLU A 111 10.41 19.56 -22.85
CA GLU A 111 9.05 19.21 -23.29
C GLU A 111 8.67 17.72 -23.05
N PHE A 112 9.61 16.89 -22.58
CA PHE A 112 9.41 15.47 -22.30
C PHE A 112 9.19 15.14 -20.82
N CYS A 113 9.14 16.15 -19.96
CA CYS A 113 8.83 16.00 -18.55
C CYS A 113 7.32 15.71 -18.40
N ILE A 114 6.93 14.43 -18.44
CA ILE A 114 5.56 13.98 -18.15
C ILE A 114 5.55 13.49 -16.69
N PRO A 115 5.35 14.38 -15.71
CA PRO A 115 5.32 14.03 -14.28
C PRO A 115 4.34 12.90 -13.97
N ASP A 116 3.25 12.80 -14.72
CA ASP A 116 2.22 11.77 -14.56
C ASP A 116 2.65 10.38 -15.06
N PHE A 117 3.62 10.31 -15.98
CA PHE A 117 4.06 9.03 -16.55
C PHE A 117 4.84 8.21 -15.52
N GLY A 118 5.68 8.87 -14.72
CA GLY A 118 6.38 8.24 -13.60
C GLY A 118 5.42 7.71 -12.54
N LEU A 119 4.32 8.41 -12.27
CA LEU A 119 3.25 7.94 -11.40
C LEU A 119 2.49 6.74 -11.95
N LEU A 120 2.12 6.75 -13.23
CA LEU A 120 1.42 5.63 -13.84
C LEU A 120 2.28 4.35 -13.78
N ILE A 121 3.57 4.46 -14.10
CA ILE A 121 4.53 3.36 -14.07
C ILE A 121 4.80 2.85 -12.66
N THR A 122 4.59 3.66 -11.63
CA THR A 122 4.85 3.26 -10.24
C THR A 122 3.60 2.80 -9.53
N ALA A 123 2.49 3.56 -9.61
CA ALA A 123 1.26 3.31 -8.87
C ALA A 123 0.56 2.00 -9.27
N VAL A 124 0.36 1.77 -10.57
CA VAL A 124 -0.36 0.58 -11.05
C VAL A 124 0.46 -0.70 -10.84
N PRO A 125 1.75 -0.77 -11.23
CA PRO A 125 2.58 -1.94 -10.96
C PRO A 125 2.75 -2.20 -9.47
N PHE A 126 2.89 -1.15 -8.65
CA PHE A 126 2.93 -1.31 -7.19
C PHE A 126 1.64 -1.94 -6.66
N ALA A 127 0.47 -1.43 -7.07
CA ALA A 127 -0.82 -1.99 -6.66
C ALA A 127 -0.97 -3.47 -7.07
N VAL A 128 -0.55 -3.82 -8.29
CA VAL A 128 -0.58 -5.19 -8.81
C VAL A 128 0.36 -6.09 -8.01
N VAL A 129 1.62 -5.70 -7.83
CA VAL A 129 2.62 -6.51 -7.13
C VAL A 129 2.23 -6.73 -5.67
N VAL A 130 1.77 -5.68 -4.97
CA VAL A 130 1.31 -5.80 -3.58
C VAL A 130 0.09 -6.71 -3.49
N SER A 131 -0.89 -6.56 -4.39
CA SER A 131 -2.07 -7.43 -4.43
C SER A 131 -1.67 -8.89 -4.66
N ALA A 132 -0.82 -9.15 -5.64
CA ALA A 132 -0.35 -10.50 -5.97
C ALA A 132 0.43 -11.13 -4.80
N ALA A 133 1.31 -10.37 -4.15
CA ALA A 133 2.07 -10.84 -2.99
C ALA A 133 1.16 -11.20 -1.81
N VAL A 134 0.14 -10.37 -1.52
CA VAL A 134 -0.82 -10.63 -0.45
C VAL A 134 -1.72 -11.83 -0.76
N ILE A 135 -2.28 -11.89 -1.96
CA ILE A 135 -3.15 -13.00 -2.39
C ILE A 135 -2.34 -14.30 -2.41
N GLY A 136 -1.12 -14.28 -2.95
CA GLY A 136 -0.23 -15.43 -2.97
C GLY A 136 0.12 -15.92 -1.56
N SER A 137 0.44 -15.01 -0.64
CA SER A 137 0.70 -15.35 0.76
C SER A 137 -0.51 -15.99 1.45
N ALA A 138 -1.72 -15.46 1.20
CA ALA A 138 -2.95 -16.02 1.75
C ALA A 138 -3.27 -17.41 1.16
N ALA A 139 -3.07 -17.60 -0.14
CA ALA A 139 -3.30 -18.87 -0.82
C ALA A 139 -2.37 -19.98 -0.28
N ILE A 140 -1.08 -19.68 -0.12
CA ILE A 140 -0.08 -20.62 0.43
C ILE A 140 -0.46 -21.01 1.87
N ALA A 141 -0.83 -20.04 2.71
CA ALA A 141 -1.21 -20.30 4.10
C ALA A 141 -2.49 -21.15 4.23
N HIS A 142 -3.45 -20.96 3.33
CA HIS A 142 -4.67 -21.77 3.28
C HIS A 142 -4.38 -23.19 2.76
N TRP A 143 -3.42 -23.35 1.87
CA TRP A 143 -3.04 -24.67 1.33
C TRP A 143 -2.30 -25.51 2.37
N THR A 144 -1.37 -24.92 3.12
CA THR A 144 -0.60 -25.61 4.17
C THR A 144 -1.42 -25.98 5.42
N THR A 145 -2.57 -25.36 5.64
CA THR A 145 -3.47 -25.69 6.76
C THR A 145 -4.49 -26.77 6.44
N ARG A 146 -4.58 -27.21 5.17
CA ARG A 146 -5.47 -28.29 4.72
C ARG A 146 -4.77 -29.65 4.56
N LEU A 147 -3.44 -29.68 4.64
CA LEU A 147 -2.61 -30.89 4.69
C LEU A 147 -2.39 -31.31 6.15
#